data_AF-A0A6A5SWH0-F1
#
_entry.id   AF-A0A6A5SWH0-F1
#
_cell.length_a   1.000
_cell.length_b   1.000
_cell.length_c   1.000
_cell.angle_alpha   90.00
_cell.angle_beta   90.00
_cell.angle_gamma   90.00
#
_symmetry.space_group_name_H-M   'P 1'
#
loop_
_entity.id
_entity.type
_entity.pdbx_description
1 polymer ?
#
loop_
_entity_poly.entity_id
_entity_poly.type
_entity_poly.pdbx_seq_one_letter_code
_entity_poly.pdbx_strand_id
1 'polypeptide(L)'
;FKPLSSQYSAKLTTFIHKSMGLLNLKKGDFFGLFWAAWIASFKKETILKSFEACGIWPKNSERVLKRFTQQPPSEPEHPGTPELVPESDWKKTRASVMAVVKEGAEKEAKQLIHSLHHFQVQNSLLEQENQGLRESLGIKKKRQKHGRTMDLVQEGEHNGGAVLWSPRKFREAGERQLQREQAEEQEKLHKADMKKLKANNALYKKKIAEEKR
;
A
#
# COMPACT_ATOMS: atom_id res chain seq x y z
N PHE A 1 -20.49 3.32 13.02
CA PHE A 1 -20.67 2.00 12.36
C PHE A 1 -19.52 1.07 12.76
N LYS A 2 -19.73 0.16 13.72
CA LYS A 2 -18.69 -0.71 14.31
C LYS A 2 -17.90 -1.58 13.30
N PRO A 3 -18.52 -2.09 12.21
CA PRO A 3 -17.77 -2.87 11.22
C PRO A 3 -16.63 -2.09 10.57
N LEU A 4 -16.86 -0.81 10.23
CA LEU A 4 -15.83 0.04 9.62
C LEU A 4 -14.64 0.26 10.56
N SER A 5 -14.90 0.57 11.83
CA SER A 5 -13.81 0.78 12.79
C SER A 5 -13.01 -0.51 13.02
N SER A 6 -13.68 -1.66 13.14
CA SER A 6 -13.03 -2.96 13.33
C SER A 6 -12.16 -3.35 12.12
N GLN A 7 -12.69 -3.20 10.90
CA GLN A 7 -11.95 -3.48 9.68
C GLN A 7 -10.77 -2.52 9.49
N TYR A 8 -10.96 -1.24 9.80
CA TYR A 8 -9.88 -0.24 9.73
C TYR A 8 -8.76 -0.55 10.73
N SER A 9 -9.10 -0.88 11.97
CA SER A 9 -8.12 -1.34 12.97
C SER A 9 -7.36 -2.57 12.49
N ALA A 10 -8.05 -3.57 11.92
CA ALA A 10 -7.39 -4.75 11.36
C ALA A 10 -6.43 -4.37 10.21
N LYS A 11 -6.85 -3.48 9.29
CA LYS A 11 -5.97 -2.99 8.22
C LYS A 11 -4.76 -2.23 8.76
N LEU A 12 -4.94 -1.39 9.78
CA LEU A 12 -3.84 -0.71 10.45
C LEU A 12 -2.84 -1.70 11.07
N THR A 13 -3.33 -2.70 11.81
CA THR A 13 -2.49 -3.74 12.41
C THR A 13 -1.71 -4.49 11.32
N THR A 14 -2.36 -4.90 10.23
CA THR A 14 -1.65 -5.56 9.11
C THR A 14 -0.60 -4.66 8.47
N PHE A 15 -0.84 -3.35 8.35
CA PHE A 15 0.13 -2.40 7.83
C PHE A 15 1.36 -2.26 8.74
N ILE A 16 1.13 -2.18 10.05
CA ILE A 16 2.20 -2.10 11.05
C ILE A 16 3.05 -3.37 11.03
N HIS A 17 2.42 -4.56 11.00
CA HIS A 17 3.14 -5.84 10.90
C HIS A 17 3.94 -5.94 9.60
N LYS A 18 3.32 -5.65 8.45
CA LYS A 18 4.00 -5.70 7.14
C LYS A 18 5.19 -4.75 7.05
N SER A 19 5.09 -3.59 7.71
CA SER A 19 6.18 -2.61 7.75
C SER A 19 7.16 -2.83 8.88
N MET A 20 6.90 -3.79 9.79
CA MET A 20 7.67 -4.03 11.01
C MET A 20 7.93 -2.74 11.83
N GLY A 21 7.02 -1.76 11.75
CA GLY A 21 7.21 -0.45 12.37
C GLY A 21 8.27 0.45 11.71
N LEU A 22 8.93 0.03 10.62
CA LEU A 22 9.92 0.83 9.89
C LEU A 22 9.29 2.01 9.13
N LEU A 23 7.98 1.93 8.85
CA LEU A 23 7.23 3.00 8.20
C LEU A 23 6.30 3.70 9.18
N ASN A 24 6.56 4.98 9.40
CA ASN A 24 5.60 5.84 10.08
C ASN A 24 4.31 5.98 9.27
N LEU A 25 3.16 5.90 9.93
CA LEU A 25 1.86 6.25 9.36
C LEU A 25 1.82 7.74 9.05
N LYS A 26 1.47 8.09 7.82
CA LYS A 26 1.27 9.47 7.36
C LYS A 26 -0.17 9.66 6.91
N LYS A 27 -0.62 10.92 6.84
CA LYS A 27 -1.96 11.28 6.32
C LYS A 27 -2.21 10.70 4.92
N GLY A 28 -1.18 10.57 4.08
CA GLY A 28 -1.29 9.98 2.74
C GLY A 28 -1.67 8.49 2.73
N ASP A 29 -1.39 7.74 3.80
CA ASP A 29 -1.75 6.32 3.88
C ASP A 29 -3.20 6.10 4.33
N PHE A 30 -3.82 7.14 4.92
CA PHE A 30 -5.18 7.09 5.45
C PHE A 30 -6.15 6.59 4.38
N PHE A 31 -6.17 7.21 3.20
CA PHE A 31 -7.18 6.91 2.19
C PHE A 31 -7.08 5.46 1.71
N GLY A 32 -5.88 4.93 1.48
CA GLY A 32 -5.71 3.54 1.05
C GLY A 32 -6.23 2.54 2.09
N LEU A 33 -5.89 2.75 3.36
CA LEU A 33 -6.35 1.90 4.47
C LEU A 33 -7.85 2.04 4.71
N PHE A 34 -8.35 3.28 4.67
CA PHE A 34 -9.76 3.62 4.85
C PHE A 34 -10.61 3.01 3.74
N TRP A 35 -10.19 3.17 2.48
CA TRP A 35 -10.92 2.67 1.32
C TRP A 35 -11.01 1.14 1.33
N ALA A 36 -9.92 0.45 1.67
CA ALA A 36 -9.92 -0.99 1.84
C ALA A 36 -10.88 -1.44 2.96
N ALA A 37 -10.89 -0.74 4.09
CA ALA A 37 -11.81 -1.01 5.19
C ALA A 37 -13.26 -0.68 4.82
N TRP A 38 -13.49 0.39 4.06
CA TRP A 38 -14.79 0.82 3.58
C TRP A 38 -15.43 -0.26 2.71
N ILE A 39 -14.71 -0.73 1.67
CA ILE A 39 -15.19 -1.80 0.79
C ILE A 39 -15.49 -3.08 1.57
N ALA A 40 -14.65 -3.42 2.56
CA ALA A 40 -14.86 -4.59 3.39
C ALA A 40 -16.11 -4.47 4.29
N SER A 41 -16.44 -3.24 4.71
CA SER A 41 -17.48 -2.98 5.72
C SER A 41 -18.85 -2.67 5.13
N PHE A 42 -18.91 -1.88 4.06
CA PHE A 42 -20.15 -1.44 3.42
C PHE A 42 -20.67 -2.49 2.42
N LYS A 43 -20.80 -3.73 2.87
CA LYS A 43 -21.48 -4.80 2.13
C LYS A 43 -22.96 -4.81 2.48
N LYS A 44 -23.81 -5.22 1.53
CA LYS A 44 -25.27 -5.32 1.71
C LYS A 44 -25.63 -6.08 2.99
N GLU A 45 -24.98 -7.21 3.23
CA GLU A 45 -25.21 -8.05 4.42
C GLU A 45 -24.88 -7.32 5.73
N THR A 46 -23.73 -6.67 5.80
CA THR A 46 -23.30 -5.91 6.98
C THR A 46 -24.23 -4.73 7.26
N ILE A 47 -24.67 -4.06 6.19
CA ILE A 47 -25.66 -2.99 6.29
C ILE A 47 -26.99 -3.53 6.84
N LEU A 48 -27.51 -4.62 6.27
CA LEU A 48 -28.75 -5.25 6.76
C LEU A 48 -28.63 -5.66 8.23
N LYS A 49 -27.55 -6.37 8.61
CA LYS A 49 -27.27 -6.74 10.01
C LYS A 49 -27.21 -5.52 10.93
N SER A 50 -26.72 -4.38 10.44
CA SER A 50 -26.67 -3.15 11.25
C SER A 50 -28.04 -2.53 11.48
N PHE A 51 -28.92 -2.52 10.47
CA PHE A 51 -30.31 -2.11 10.63
C PHE A 51 -31.07 -3.03 11.58
N GLU A 52 -30.83 -4.34 11.44
CA GLU A 52 -31.39 -5.37 12.32
C GLU A 52 -30.95 -5.12 13.76
N ALA A 53 -29.63 -4.92 13.97
CA ALA A 53 -29.03 -4.67 15.28
C ALA A 53 -29.58 -3.41 15.95
N CYS A 54 -29.91 -2.37 15.20
CA CYS A 54 -30.56 -1.15 15.70
C CYS A 54 -32.08 -1.32 15.89
N GLY A 55 -32.67 -2.44 15.47
CA GLY A 55 -34.11 -2.65 15.54
C GLY A 55 -34.92 -1.76 14.60
N ILE A 56 -34.26 -1.14 13.61
CA ILE A 56 -34.91 -0.29 12.60
C ILE A 56 -35.62 -1.17 11.59
N TRP A 57 -34.93 -2.20 11.09
CA TRP A 57 -35.47 -3.17 10.16
C TRP A 57 -34.87 -4.57 10.38
N PRO A 58 -35.68 -5.60 10.71
CA PRO A 58 -37.11 -5.54 11.03
C PRO A 58 -37.38 -4.63 12.24
N LYS A 59 -38.54 -3.95 12.25
CA LYS A 59 -38.90 -3.00 13.32
C LYS A 59 -39.04 -3.74 14.64
N ASN A 60 -38.08 -3.54 15.55
CA ASN A 60 -38.06 -4.16 16.88
C ASN A 60 -37.29 -3.28 17.87
N SER A 61 -38.01 -2.42 18.59
CA SER A 61 -37.43 -1.49 19.58
C SER A 61 -36.84 -2.19 20.81
N GLU A 62 -37.34 -3.39 21.16
CA GLU A 62 -36.86 -4.13 22.33
C GLU A 62 -35.40 -4.55 22.19
N ARG A 63 -34.90 -4.72 20.96
CA ARG A 63 -33.52 -5.14 20.73
C ARG A 63 -32.50 -4.15 21.30
N VAL A 64 -32.81 -2.85 21.27
CA VAL A 64 -31.97 -1.82 21.88
C VAL A 64 -32.15 -1.81 23.40
N LEU A 65 -33.38 -1.95 23.88
CA LEU A 65 -33.71 -1.98 25.32
C LEU A 65 -33.04 -3.17 26.04
N LYS A 66 -32.99 -4.34 25.41
CA LYS A 66 -32.32 -5.56 25.93
C LYS A 66 -30.81 -5.38 26.17
N ARG A 67 -30.16 -4.37 25.56
CA ARG A 67 -28.73 -4.07 25.80
C ARG A 67 -28.50 -3.33 27.12
N PHE A 68 -29.52 -2.66 27.64
CA PHE A 68 -29.45 -1.87 28.87
C PHE A 68 -29.95 -2.64 30.09
N THR A 69 -30.73 -3.70 29.88
CA THR A 69 -30.97 -4.71 30.92
C THR A 69 -29.69 -5.50 31.14
N GLN A 70 -29.07 -5.31 32.30
CA GLN A 70 -27.86 -6.03 32.70
C GLN A 70 -28.14 -7.53 32.69
N GLN A 71 -27.61 -8.25 31.69
CA GLN A 71 -27.41 -9.69 31.84
C GLN A 71 -26.15 -9.89 32.70
N PRO A 72 -26.13 -10.87 33.63
CA PRO A 72 -24.89 -11.27 34.28
C PRO A 72 -23.84 -11.62 33.21
N PRO A 73 -22.53 -11.46 33.47
CA PRO A 73 -21.51 -11.64 32.45
C PRO A 73 -21.60 -13.06 31.89
N SER A 74 -22.19 -13.21 30.70
CA SER A 74 -22.01 -14.40 29.90
C SER A 74 -20.55 -14.42 29.51
N GLU A 75 -19.90 -15.57 29.68
CA GLU A 75 -18.51 -15.82 29.32
C GLU A 75 -18.14 -15.13 28.00
N PRO A 76 -16.94 -14.54 27.89
CA PRO A 76 -16.52 -13.89 26.68
C PRO A 76 -16.70 -14.87 25.52
N GLU A 77 -17.63 -14.54 24.61
CA GLU A 77 -17.71 -15.22 23.32
C GLU A 77 -16.30 -15.14 22.73
N HIS A 78 -15.63 -16.29 22.71
CA HIS A 78 -14.32 -16.42 22.11
C HIS A 78 -14.42 -15.81 20.71
N PRO A 79 -13.59 -14.81 20.36
CA PRO A 79 -13.58 -14.28 19.02
C PRO A 79 -13.42 -15.47 18.09
N GLY A 80 -14.40 -15.65 17.21
CA GLY A 80 -14.57 -16.82 16.36
C GLY A 80 -13.23 -17.31 15.87
N THR A 81 -13.00 -18.60 16.05
CA THR A 81 -11.87 -19.37 15.56
C THR A 81 -11.49 -18.77 14.20
N PRO A 82 -10.27 -18.23 14.04
CA PRO A 82 -9.82 -17.74 12.75
C PRO A 82 -10.12 -18.82 11.73
N GLU A 83 -10.93 -18.46 10.75
CA GLU A 83 -11.27 -19.23 9.56
C GLU A 83 -10.09 -20.13 9.23
N LEU A 84 -10.31 -21.46 9.30
CA LEU A 84 -9.26 -22.47 9.17
C LEU A 84 -8.31 -22.03 8.06
N VAL A 85 -7.07 -21.72 8.46
CA VAL A 85 -5.91 -21.66 7.57
C VAL A 85 -6.03 -22.86 6.63
N PRO A 86 -5.83 -22.71 5.30
CA PRO A 86 -5.99 -23.81 4.35
C PRO A 86 -5.36 -25.06 4.92
N GLU A 87 -6.21 -26.07 5.15
CA GLU A 87 -5.85 -27.27 5.89
C GLU A 87 -4.56 -27.86 5.29
N SER A 88 -3.48 -27.67 6.05
CA SER A 88 -2.15 -27.58 5.48
C SER A 88 -1.68 -28.91 4.87
N ASP A 89 -1.00 -28.79 3.73
CA ASP A 89 -0.28 -29.85 3.04
C ASP A 89 0.72 -30.61 3.95
N TRP A 90 1.12 -30.05 5.11
CA TRP A 90 2.01 -30.74 6.03
C TRP A 90 1.40 -32.02 6.63
N LYS A 91 0.07 -32.07 6.84
CA LYS A 91 -0.61 -33.29 7.32
C LYS A 91 -0.48 -34.42 6.29
N LYS A 92 -0.59 -34.06 5.01
CA LYS A 92 -0.43 -34.99 3.88
C LYS A 92 1.02 -35.45 3.75
N THR A 93 2.00 -34.53 3.81
CA THR A 93 3.42 -34.91 3.76
C THR A 93 3.82 -35.75 4.96
N ARG A 94 3.33 -35.44 6.17
CA ARG A 94 3.51 -36.29 7.35
C ARG A 94 2.93 -37.68 7.15
N ALA A 95 1.71 -37.81 6.65
CA ALA A 95 1.10 -39.11 6.38
C ALA A 95 1.93 -39.92 5.37
N SER A 96 2.40 -39.28 4.29
CA SER A 96 3.28 -39.91 3.30
C SER A 96 4.63 -40.33 3.88
N VAL A 97 5.24 -39.51 4.75
CA VAL A 97 6.50 -39.85 5.41
C VAL A 97 6.30 -41.05 6.34
N MET A 98 5.25 -41.04 7.17
CA MET A 98 4.99 -42.13 8.11
C MET A 98 4.62 -43.44 7.42
N ALA A 99 4.04 -43.40 6.21
CA ALA A 99 3.74 -44.60 5.42
C ALA A 99 5.00 -45.34 4.92
N VAL A 100 6.16 -44.66 4.85
CA VAL A 100 7.42 -45.22 4.34
C VAL A 100 8.39 -45.59 5.48
N VAL A 101 8.11 -45.14 6.71
CA VAL A 101 8.97 -45.37 7.88
C VAL A 101 8.87 -46.82 8.35
N LYS A 102 10.02 -47.46 8.53
CA LYS A 102 10.12 -48.84 9.07
C LYS A 102 9.74 -48.89 10.55
N GLU A 103 9.18 -50.01 11.00
CA GLU A 103 8.90 -50.27 12.42
C GLU A 103 10.19 -50.12 13.25
N GLY A 104 10.13 -49.29 14.30
CA GLY A 104 11.27 -48.96 15.17
C GLY A 104 11.92 -47.59 14.90
N ALA A 105 11.81 -47.03 13.68
CA ALA A 105 12.38 -45.71 13.33
C ALA A 105 11.41 -44.52 13.55
N GLU A 106 10.24 -44.77 14.15
CA GLU A 106 9.20 -43.74 14.30
C GLU A 106 9.63 -42.52 15.11
N LYS A 107 10.50 -42.69 16.12
CA LYS A 107 10.93 -41.58 16.98
C LYS A 107 11.80 -40.61 16.19
N GLU A 108 12.75 -41.13 15.42
CA GLU A 108 13.63 -40.36 14.54
C GLU A 108 12.82 -39.69 13.41
N ALA A 109 11.86 -40.42 12.83
CA ALA A 109 10.93 -39.86 11.84
C ALA A 109 10.09 -38.71 12.41
N LYS A 110 9.56 -38.85 13.64
CA LYS A 110 8.82 -37.78 14.32
C LYS A 110 9.70 -36.55 14.58
N GLN A 111 10.97 -36.74 14.95
CA GLN A 111 11.93 -35.64 15.11
C GLN A 111 12.20 -34.92 13.77
N LEU A 112 12.40 -35.67 12.69
CA LEU A 112 12.58 -35.11 11.33
C LEU A 112 11.35 -34.37 10.83
N ILE A 113 10.15 -34.88 11.10
CA ILE A 113 8.90 -34.20 10.74
C ILE A 113 8.74 -32.91 11.54
N HIS A 114 9.13 -32.91 12.83
CA HIS A 114 9.10 -31.71 13.65
C HIS A 114 10.09 -30.64 13.13
N SER A 115 11.33 -31.03 12.79
CA SER A 115 12.30 -30.10 12.22
C SER A 115 11.87 -29.60 10.84
N LEU A 116 11.30 -30.46 10.00
CA LEU A 116 10.73 -30.07 8.72
C LEU A 116 9.60 -29.04 8.88
N HIS A 117 8.67 -29.28 9.82
CA HIS A 117 7.60 -28.34 10.13
C HIS A 117 8.15 -27.01 10.64
N HIS A 118 9.15 -27.06 11.52
CA HIS A 118 9.84 -25.86 12.00
C HIS A 118 10.43 -25.05 10.83
N PHE A 119 11.17 -25.69 9.91
CA PHE A 119 11.72 -25.04 8.73
C PHE A 119 10.65 -24.51 7.78
N GLN A 120 9.54 -25.23 7.61
CA GLN A 120 8.42 -24.79 6.77
C GLN A 120 7.77 -23.52 7.34
N VAL A 121 7.50 -23.48 8.65
CA VAL A 121 6.94 -22.30 9.33
C VAL A 121 7.94 -21.14 9.25
N GLN A 122 9.22 -21.39 9.48
CA GLN A 122 10.27 -20.38 9.37
C GLN A 122 10.35 -19.80 7.95
N ASN A 123 10.32 -20.64 6.91
CA ASN A 123 10.32 -20.18 5.52
C ASN A 123 9.08 -19.36 5.20
N SER A 124 7.90 -19.81 5.62
CA SER A 124 6.66 -19.05 5.42
C SER A 124 6.70 -17.69 6.12
N LEU A 125 7.27 -17.61 7.32
CA LEU A 125 7.44 -16.36 8.04
C LEU A 125 8.41 -15.43 7.29
N LEU A 126 9.57 -15.96 6.86
CA LEU A 126 10.55 -15.22 6.08
C LEU A 126 9.99 -14.71 4.75
N GLU A 127 9.15 -15.49 4.07
CA GLU A 127 8.48 -15.06 2.84
C GLU A 127 7.52 -13.88 3.10
N GLN A 128 6.70 -13.97 4.15
CA GLN A 128 5.79 -12.90 4.54
C GLN A 128 6.55 -11.62 4.94
N GLU A 129 7.64 -11.75 5.70
CA GLU A 129 8.52 -10.64 6.09
C GLU A 129 9.17 -9.98 4.87
N ASN A 130 9.75 -10.78 3.96
CA ASN A 130 10.36 -10.29 2.74
C ASN A 130 9.35 -9.55 1.85
N GLN A 131 8.13 -10.10 1.73
CA GLN A 131 7.05 -9.45 0.99
C GLN A 131 6.66 -8.11 1.63
N GLY A 132 6.50 -8.08 2.96
CA GLY A 132 6.19 -6.85 3.72
C GLY A 132 7.28 -5.78 3.57
N LEU A 133 8.56 -6.18 3.62
CA LEU A 133 9.71 -5.31 3.38
C LEU A 133 9.71 -4.74 1.97
N ARG A 134 9.43 -5.56 0.94
CA ARG A 134 9.34 -5.12 -0.45
C ARG A 134 8.23 -4.09 -0.65
N GLU A 135 7.04 -4.35 -0.10
CA GLU A 135 5.91 -3.43 -0.13
C GLU A 135 6.26 -2.10 0.56
N SER A 136 6.87 -2.18 1.74
CA SER A 136 7.26 -1.03 2.55
C SER A 136 8.32 -0.17 1.86
N LEU A 137 9.31 -0.81 1.23
CA LEU A 137 10.32 -0.13 0.43
C LEU A 137 9.69 0.58 -0.78
N GLY A 138 8.70 -0.04 -1.41
CA GLY A 138 7.90 0.59 -2.48
C GLY A 138 7.18 1.85 -2.00
N ILE A 139 6.52 1.79 -0.84
CA ILE A 139 5.85 2.95 -0.22
C ILE A 139 6.87 4.04 0.13
N LYS A 140 8.01 3.68 0.72
CA LYS A 140 9.08 4.63 1.07
C LYS A 140 9.59 5.37 -0.18
N LYS A 141 9.86 4.63 -1.27
CA LYS A 141 10.26 5.22 -2.55
C LYS A 141 9.18 6.15 -3.11
N LYS A 142 7.90 5.76 -3.06
CA LYS A 142 6.78 6.62 -3.48
C LYS A 142 6.71 7.92 -2.66
N ARG A 143 6.96 7.86 -1.34
CA ARG A 143 6.99 9.04 -0.47
C ARG A 143 8.19 9.95 -0.72
N GLN A 144 9.33 9.39 -1.12
CA GLN A 144 10.52 10.18 -1.46
C GLN A 144 10.37 10.90 -2.80
N LYS A 145 9.60 10.35 -3.73
CA LYS A 145 9.22 11.05 -4.96
C LYS A 145 8.30 12.22 -4.61
N HIS A 146 8.87 13.41 -4.43
CA HIS A 146 8.07 14.62 -4.48
C HIS A 146 7.62 14.84 -5.92
N GLY A 147 6.30 14.87 -6.12
CA GLY A 147 5.75 15.32 -7.40
C GLY A 147 6.12 16.78 -7.63
N ARG A 148 6.30 17.15 -8.91
CA ARG A 148 6.41 18.55 -9.29
C ARG A 148 5.07 19.23 -8.99
N THR A 149 5.09 20.29 -8.19
CA THR A 149 3.87 21.06 -7.89
C THR A 149 3.32 21.64 -9.19
N MET A 150 2.01 21.51 -9.39
CA MET A 150 1.36 22.09 -10.54
C MET A 150 1.28 23.60 -10.39
N ASP A 151 1.70 24.33 -11.42
CA ASP A 151 1.78 25.80 -11.41
C ASP A 151 0.39 26.40 -11.69
N LEU A 152 -0.53 26.30 -10.73
CA LEU A 152 -1.86 26.88 -10.81
C LEU A 152 -1.76 28.41 -10.60
N VAL A 153 -2.00 29.17 -11.67
CA VAL A 153 -1.93 30.64 -11.62
C VAL A 153 -3.31 31.20 -11.33
N GLN A 154 -3.37 32.08 -10.34
CA GLN A 154 -4.58 32.77 -9.92
C GLN A 154 -4.75 34.03 -10.78
N GLU A 155 -5.97 34.29 -11.27
CA GLU A 155 -6.29 35.51 -12.03
C GLU A 155 -6.93 36.53 -11.07
N GLY A 156 -6.25 37.64 -10.80
CA GLY A 156 -6.75 38.77 -10.00
C GLY A 156 -6.20 38.86 -8.56
N GLU A 157 -6.53 39.97 -7.89
CA GLU A 157 -6.19 40.20 -6.47
C GLU A 157 -7.08 39.34 -5.55
N HIS A 158 -6.45 38.52 -4.70
CA HIS A 158 -7.16 37.58 -3.83
C HIS A 158 -7.30 38.13 -2.41
N ASN A 159 -8.54 38.37 -2.00
CA ASN A 159 -8.87 38.82 -0.65
C ASN A 159 -9.08 37.62 0.29
N GLY A 160 -8.02 36.83 0.53
CA GLY A 160 -7.86 35.96 1.72
C GLY A 160 -8.79 34.75 1.91
N GLY A 161 -9.51 34.28 0.89
CA GLY A 161 -10.40 33.09 0.98
C GLY A 161 -9.79 31.75 0.52
N ALA A 162 -10.58 30.67 0.57
CA ALA A 162 -10.24 29.40 -0.07
C ALA A 162 -10.32 29.53 -1.60
N VAL A 163 -9.33 29.01 -2.32
CA VAL A 163 -9.28 29.08 -3.80
C VAL A 163 -9.87 27.80 -4.38
N LEU A 164 -10.97 27.93 -5.12
CA LEU A 164 -11.58 26.82 -5.86
C LEU A 164 -11.01 26.77 -7.27
N TRP A 165 -10.34 25.68 -7.61
CA TRP A 165 -9.78 25.47 -8.95
C TRP A 165 -10.75 24.70 -9.83
N SER A 166 -11.08 25.25 -11.01
CA SER A 166 -11.88 24.54 -12.00
C SER A 166 -11.02 23.52 -12.77
N PRO A 167 -11.61 22.43 -13.32
CA PRO A 167 -10.88 21.46 -14.14
C PRO A 167 -10.12 22.09 -15.32
N ARG A 168 -10.61 23.21 -15.84
CA ARG A 168 -9.96 23.98 -16.91
C ARG A 168 -8.59 24.50 -16.46
N LYS A 169 -8.46 25.04 -15.25
CA LYS A 169 -7.19 25.56 -14.72
C LYS A 169 -6.12 24.48 -14.56
N PHE A 170 -6.52 23.26 -14.24
CA PHE A 170 -5.60 22.12 -14.22
C PHE A 170 -5.05 21.78 -15.62
N ARG A 171 -5.89 21.82 -16.66
CA ARG A 171 -5.43 21.62 -18.05
C ARG A 171 -4.47 22.71 -18.49
N GLU A 172 -4.81 23.97 -18.26
CA GLU A 172 -3.96 25.13 -18.60
C GLU A 172 -2.60 25.08 -17.89
N ALA A 173 -2.55 24.63 -16.63
CA ALA A 173 -1.29 24.46 -15.91
C ALA A 173 -0.45 23.30 -16.49
N GLY A 174 -1.10 22.20 -16.92
CA GLY A 174 -0.43 21.10 -17.61
C GLY A 174 0.15 21.53 -18.96
N GLU A 175 -0.58 22.29 -19.76
CA GLU A 175 -0.11 22.83 -21.05
C GLU A 175 1.11 23.75 -20.86
N ARG A 176 1.07 24.63 -19.85
CA ARG A 176 2.22 25.49 -19.53
C ARG A 176 3.45 24.69 -19.10
N GLN A 177 3.28 23.60 -18.36
CA GLN A 177 4.39 22.72 -18.00
C GLN A 177 5.01 22.07 -19.24
N LEU A 178 4.18 21.54 -20.14
CA LEU A 178 4.64 20.93 -21.39
C LEU A 178 5.44 21.94 -22.23
N GLN A 179 4.96 23.17 -22.35
CA GLN A 179 5.66 24.23 -23.07
C GLN A 179 7.02 24.57 -22.45
N ARG A 180 7.10 24.66 -21.11
CA ARG A 180 8.38 24.89 -20.41
C ARG A 180 9.37 23.76 -20.67
N GLU A 181 8.91 22.50 -20.62
CA GLU A 181 9.76 21.33 -20.87
C GLU A 181 10.30 21.32 -22.30
N GLN A 182 9.45 21.61 -23.29
CA GLN A 182 9.88 21.75 -24.70
C GLN A 182 10.91 22.87 -24.88
N ALA A 183 10.69 24.03 -24.26
CA ALA A 183 11.63 25.15 -24.33
C ALA A 183 12.98 24.81 -23.68
N GLU A 184 12.98 24.15 -22.52
CA GLU A 184 14.21 23.68 -21.86
C GLU A 184 15.00 22.67 -22.72
N GLU A 185 14.30 21.78 -23.42
CA GLU A 185 14.92 20.83 -24.35
C GLU A 185 15.55 21.54 -25.56
N GLN A 186 14.82 22.47 -26.17
CA GLN A 186 15.33 23.28 -27.28
C GLN A 186 16.55 24.10 -26.86
N GLU A 187 16.54 24.70 -25.67
CA GLU A 187 17.70 25.43 -25.15
C GLU A 187 18.92 24.52 -24.95
N LYS A 188 18.73 23.30 -24.45
CA LYS A 188 19.83 22.33 -24.27
C LYS A 188 20.44 21.93 -25.61
N LEU A 189 19.59 21.66 -26.60
CA LEU A 189 20.02 21.36 -27.97
C LEU A 189 20.81 22.54 -28.56
N HIS A 190 20.26 23.75 -28.47
CA HIS A 190 20.93 24.96 -28.97
C HIS A 190 22.29 25.18 -28.29
N LYS A 191 22.37 25.01 -26.96
CA LYS A 191 23.65 25.12 -26.22
C LYS A 191 24.65 24.05 -26.65
N ALA A 192 24.21 22.83 -26.96
CA ALA A 192 25.07 21.76 -27.47
C ALA A 192 25.60 22.08 -28.88
N ASP A 193 24.73 22.57 -29.76
CA ASP A 193 25.12 22.92 -31.13
C ASP A 193 26.06 24.12 -31.16
N MET A 194 25.83 25.13 -30.31
CA MET A 194 26.75 26.25 -30.15
C MET A 194 28.13 25.81 -29.65
N LYS A 195 28.22 24.81 -28.76
CA LYS A 195 29.50 24.22 -28.34
C LYS A 195 30.21 23.51 -29.49
N LYS A 196 29.49 22.73 -30.30
CA LYS A 196 30.04 22.05 -31.49
C LYS A 196 30.56 23.06 -32.51
N LEU A 197 29.78 24.11 -32.79
CA LEU A 197 30.15 25.16 -33.74
C LEU A 197 31.43 25.89 -33.29
N LYS A 198 31.55 26.21 -32.00
CA LYS A 198 32.76 26.82 -31.43
C LYS A 198 33.98 25.91 -31.56
N ALA A 199 33.83 24.61 -31.27
CA ALA A 199 34.91 23.63 -31.42
C ALA A 199 35.38 23.50 -32.88
N ASN A 200 34.45 23.42 -33.83
CA ASN A 200 34.76 23.36 -35.26
C ASN A 200 35.47 24.63 -35.75
N ASN A 201 34.99 25.81 -35.35
CA ASN A 201 35.65 27.07 -35.67
C ASN A 201 37.07 27.16 -35.09
N ALA A 202 37.28 26.66 -33.87
CA ALA A 202 38.61 26.59 -33.28
C ALA A 202 39.55 25.66 -34.06
N LEU A 203 39.06 24.49 -34.49
CA LEU A 203 39.81 23.57 -35.36
C LEU A 203 40.14 24.20 -36.72
N TYR A 204 39.18 24.87 -37.34
CA TYR A 204 39.39 25.56 -38.62
C TYR A 204 40.46 26.65 -38.52
N LYS A 205 40.42 27.46 -37.46
CA LYS A 205 41.46 28.47 -37.19
C LYS A 205 42.84 27.87 -36.99
N LYS A 206 42.94 26.70 -36.33
CA LYS A 206 44.21 25.97 -36.20
C LYS A 206 44.75 25.53 -37.56
N LYS A 207 43.92 24.96 -38.42
CA LYS A 207 44.31 24.56 -39.79
C LYS A 207 44.84 25.74 -40.62
N ILE A 208 44.15 26.88 -40.59
CA ILE A 208 44.62 28.09 -41.29
C ILE A 208 45.97 28.58 -40.74
N ALA A 209 46.20 28.47 -39.42
CA ALA A 209 47.46 28.87 -38.81
C ALA A 209 48.61 27.92 -39.19
N GLU A 210 48.32 26.63 -39.39
CA GLU A 210 49.27 25.63 -39.88
C GLU A 210 49.61 25.84 -41.36
N GLU A 211 48.63 26.15 -42.22
CA GLU A 211 48.84 26.42 -43.65
C GLU A 211 49.59 27.73 -43.95
N LYS A 212 49.63 28.66 -42.98
CA LYS A 212 50.36 29.95 -43.10
C LYS A 212 51.80 29.90 -42.58
N ARG A 213 52.27 28.76 -42.10
CA ARG A 213 53.66 28.52 -41.70
C ARG A 213 54.44 27.86 -42.84
#